data_AF-A0A3A8I4Q0-F1
#
_entry.id   AF-A0A3A8I4Q0-F1
#
_cell.length_a   1.000
_cell.length_b   1.000
_cell.length_c   1.000
_cell.angle_alpha   90.00
_cell.angle_beta   90.00
_cell.angle_gamma   90.00
#
_symmetry.space_group_name_H-M   'P 1'
#
loop_
_entity.id
_entity.type
_entity.pdbx_description
1 polymer ?
#
loop_
_entity_poly.entity_id
_entity_poly.type
_entity_poly.pdbx_seq_one_letter_code
_entity_poly.pdbx_strand_id
1 'polypeptide(L)'
;MKRNGLGMLAAVLGLTVALPAVAAEADKRQVNQQQRINQGVKSGELTGREAVRLERQHRAVQREIRQDRRDDGHLDAAERARIDAKQDALSRRIARQKHDGQSR
;
A
#
# COMPACT_ATOMS: atom_id res chain seq x y z
N MET A 1 44.39 36.95 26.71
CA MET A 1 44.60 37.64 25.42
C MET A 1 44.67 36.59 24.32
N LYS A 2 43.75 36.66 23.33
CA LYS A 2 43.81 36.27 21.89
C LYS A 2 44.87 35.21 21.51
N ARG A 3 44.56 34.14 20.77
CA ARG A 3 44.10 34.15 19.35
C ARG A 3 43.48 32.81 18.93
N ASN A 4 42.54 32.93 18.00
CA ASN A 4 41.71 31.90 17.36
C ASN A 4 42.51 31.07 16.34
N GLY A 5 42.16 29.78 16.21
CA GLY A 5 42.56 28.90 15.11
C GLY A 5 41.32 28.32 14.42
N LEU A 6 41.00 28.89 13.27
CA LEU A 6 39.89 28.56 12.36
C LEU A 6 40.14 27.23 11.64
N GLY A 7 39.07 26.47 11.39
CA GLY A 7 38.85 25.89 10.07
C GLY A 7 39.06 24.39 9.89
N MET A 8 37.99 23.61 10.04
CA MET A 8 37.69 22.54 9.09
C MET A 8 36.17 22.41 8.95
N LEU A 9 35.61 23.30 8.12
CA LEU A 9 34.24 23.19 7.62
C LEU A 9 34.27 22.12 6.52
N ALA A 10 34.00 20.88 6.89
CA ALA A 10 33.71 19.84 5.92
C ALA A 10 32.33 20.13 5.31
N ALA A 11 32.31 20.78 4.15
CA ALA A 11 31.12 20.94 3.35
C ALA A 11 30.70 19.57 2.81
N VAL A 12 29.86 18.86 3.56
CA VAL A 12 29.14 17.70 3.04
C VAL A 12 28.08 18.25 2.09
N LEU A 13 28.35 18.17 0.79
CA LEU A 13 27.34 18.34 -0.25
C LEU A 13 26.26 17.27 -0.01
N GLY A 14 25.17 17.65 0.65
CA GLY A 14 23.98 16.83 0.76
C GLY A 14 23.36 16.69 -0.61
N LEU A 15 23.62 15.58 -1.29
CA LEU A 15 22.95 15.21 -2.53
C LEU A 15 21.47 14.98 -2.20
N THR A 16 20.63 15.99 -2.43
CA THR A 16 19.18 15.85 -2.33
C THR A 16 18.69 15.03 -3.51
N VAL A 17 18.57 13.71 -3.32
CA VAL A 17 17.81 12.88 -4.24
C VAL A 17 16.34 13.25 -4.04
N ALA A 18 15.84 14.16 -4.89
CA ALA A 18 14.41 14.37 -5.05
C ALA A 18 13.81 13.09 -5.64
N LEU A 19 13.28 12.21 -4.78
CA LEU A 19 12.47 11.09 -5.23
C LEU A 19 11.22 11.69 -5.88
N PRO A 20 10.88 11.34 -7.14
CA PRO A 20 9.65 11.82 -7.74
C PRO A 20 8.48 11.29 -6.90
N ALA A 21 7.73 12.20 -6.28
CA ALA A 21 6.53 11.94 -5.49
C ALA A 21 5.34 11.47 -6.35
N VAL A 22 5.60 10.74 -7.44
CA VAL A 22 4.61 9.98 -8.20
C VAL A 22 4.45 8.56 -7.66
N ALA A 23 4.90 8.34 -6.41
CA ALA A 23 4.65 7.12 -5.67
C ALA A 23 3.16 7.06 -5.34
N ALA A 24 2.40 6.52 -6.30
CA ALA A 24 1.07 5.95 -6.18
C ALA A 24 0.23 6.58 -5.07
N GLU A 25 -0.66 7.51 -5.44
CA GLU A 25 -1.77 7.90 -4.58
C GLU A 25 -2.65 6.65 -4.40
N ALA A 26 -2.25 5.80 -3.45
CA ALA A 26 -2.94 4.60 -3.07
C ALA A 26 -4.26 5.06 -2.47
N ASP A 27 -5.36 4.60 -3.04
CA ASP A 27 -6.68 4.93 -2.54
C ASP A 27 -6.74 4.55 -1.05
N LYS A 28 -7.33 5.42 -0.21
CA LYS A 28 -7.53 5.16 1.24
C LYS A 28 -8.09 3.76 1.48
N ARG A 29 -8.96 3.26 0.59
CA ARG A 29 -9.53 1.91 0.68
C ARG A 29 -8.47 0.81 0.60
N GLN A 30 -7.50 0.94 -0.30
CA GLN A 30 -6.42 -0.02 -0.49
C GLN A 30 -5.49 -0.06 0.72
N VAL A 31 -5.15 1.12 1.26
CA VAL A 31 -4.34 1.23 2.48
C VAL A 31 -5.03 0.53 3.64
N ASN A 32 -6.34 0.77 3.82
CA ASN A 32 -7.13 0.14 4.88
C ASN A 32 -7.21 -1.38 4.71
N GLN A 33 -7.35 -1.88 3.48
CA GLN A 33 -7.35 -3.33 3.21
C GLN A 33 -5.99 -3.96 3.55
N GLN A 34 -4.90 -3.32 3.16
CA GLN A 34 -3.55 -3.77 3.48
C GLN A 34 -3.31 -3.80 4.99
N GLN A 35 -3.74 -2.76 5.70
CA GLN A 35 -3.65 -2.69 7.15
C GLN A 35 -4.44 -3.81 7.83
N ARG A 36 -5.65 -4.14 7.34
CA ARG A 36 -6.46 -5.23 7.89
C ARG A 36 -5.83 -6.61 7.67
N ILE A 37 -5.20 -6.83 6.52
CA ILE A 37 -4.44 -8.08 6.25
C ILE A 37 -3.26 -8.17 7.23
N ASN A 38 -2.47 -7.10 7.34
CA ASN A 38 -1.31 -7.06 8.24
C ASN A 38 -1.72 -7.25 9.70
N GLN A 39 -2.80 -6.58 10.13
CA GLN A 39 -3.36 -6.73 11.46
C GLN A 39 -3.78 -8.18 11.70
N GLY A 40 -4.51 -8.80 10.76
CA GLY A 40 -4.97 -10.18 10.90
C GLY A 40 -3.81 -11.18 11.01
N VAL A 41 -2.71 -10.96 10.29
CA VAL A 41 -1.49 -11.76 10.45
C VAL A 41 -0.87 -11.56 11.83
N LYS A 42 -0.77 -10.31 12.29
CA LYS A 42 -0.16 -9.96 13.58
C LYS A 42 -0.97 -10.47 14.78
N SER A 43 -2.29 -10.41 14.69
CA SER A 43 -3.21 -10.89 15.74
C SER A 43 -3.40 -12.41 15.72
N GLY A 44 -3.01 -13.08 14.63
CA GLY A 44 -3.29 -14.51 14.43
C GLY A 44 -4.70 -14.79 13.90
N GLU A 45 -5.52 -13.76 13.64
CA GLU A 45 -6.84 -13.89 13.02
C GLU A 45 -6.76 -14.39 11.57
N LEU A 46 -5.61 -14.22 10.90
CA LEU A 46 -5.33 -14.77 9.57
C LEU A 46 -4.11 -15.67 9.63
N THR A 47 -4.20 -16.84 9.00
CA THR A 47 -3.03 -17.69 8.82
C THR A 47 -2.17 -17.20 7.67
N GLY A 48 -0.88 -17.58 7.67
CA GLY A 48 0.05 -17.17 6.61
C GLY A 48 -0.44 -17.52 5.20
N ARG A 49 -1.12 -18.66 5.02
CA ARG A 49 -1.70 -19.07 3.73
C ARG A 49 -2.86 -18.18 3.29
N GLU A 50 -3.72 -17.78 4.22
CA GLU A 50 -4.84 -16.86 3.97
C GLU A 50 -4.34 -15.47 3.62
N ALA A 51 -3.41 -14.95 4.41
CA ALA A 51 -2.78 -13.68 4.16
C ALA A 51 -2.14 -13.64 2.76
N VAL A 52 -1.38 -14.67 2.37
CA VAL A 52 -0.80 -14.77 1.01
C VAL A 52 -1.88 -14.77 -0.07
N ARG A 53 -3.01 -15.44 0.14
CA ARG A 53 -4.13 -15.43 -0.81
C ARG A 53 -4.77 -14.05 -0.91
N LEU A 54 -5.04 -13.38 0.21
CA LEU A 54 -5.60 -12.04 0.27
C LEU A 54 -4.65 -11.01 -0.37
N GLU A 55 -3.36 -11.09 -0.09
CA GLU A 55 -2.29 -10.29 -0.70
C GLU A 55 -2.29 -10.40 -2.23
N ARG A 56 -2.36 -11.63 -2.75
CA ARG A 56 -2.38 -11.86 -4.20
C ARG A 56 -3.59 -11.21 -4.86
N GLN A 57 -4.75 -11.25 -4.20
CA GLN A 57 -5.98 -10.63 -4.67
C GLN A 57 -5.91 -9.11 -4.61
N HIS A 58 -5.43 -8.55 -3.49
CA HIS A 58 -5.19 -7.12 -3.35
C HIS A 58 -4.26 -6.61 -4.47
N ARG A 59 -3.14 -7.29 -4.70
CA ARG A 59 -2.20 -6.94 -5.77
C ARG A 59 -2.78 -7.10 -7.18
N ALA A 60 -3.73 -8.01 -7.39
CA ALA A 60 -4.41 -8.15 -8.68
C ALA A 60 -5.28 -6.93 -8.98
N VAL A 61 -6.09 -6.48 -8.02
CA VAL A 61 -6.90 -5.26 -8.15
C VAL A 61 -6.00 -4.03 -8.37
N GLN A 62 -4.88 -3.95 -7.66
CA GLN A 62 -3.89 -2.88 -7.84
C GLN A 62 -3.27 -2.85 -9.24
N ARG A 63 -3.00 -4.04 -9.81
CA ARG A 63 -2.48 -4.14 -11.18
C ARG A 63 -3.53 -3.70 -12.19
N GLU A 64 -4.78 -4.09 -11.98
CA GLU A 64 -5.91 -3.69 -12.83
C GLU A 64 -6.10 -2.18 -12.82
N ILE A 65 -6.17 -1.54 -11.64
CA ILE A 65 -6.27 -0.07 -11.54
C ILE A 65 -5.12 0.62 -12.27
N ARG A 66 -3.90 0.08 -12.17
CA ARG A 66 -2.74 0.61 -12.89
C ARG A 66 -2.80 0.37 -14.39
N GLN A 67 -3.51 -0.66 -14.86
CA GLN A 67 -3.71 -0.95 -16.27
C GLN A 67 -4.79 -0.05 -16.85
N ASP A 68 -5.93 0.07 -16.18
CA ASP A 68 -7.05 0.93 -16.58
C ASP A 68 -6.60 2.40 -16.67
N ARG A 69 -5.77 2.87 -15.72
CA ARG A 69 -5.20 4.24 -15.76
C ARG A 69 -4.08 4.47 -16.78
N ARG A 70 -3.69 3.48 -17.60
CA ARG A 70 -2.54 3.66 -18.52
C ARG A 70 -2.82 4.65 -19.64
N ASP A 71 -4.07 4.76 -20.06
CA ASP A 71 -4.41 5.46 -21.29
C ASP A 71 -4.60 6.97 -21.05
N ASP A 72 -5.41 7.35 -20.07
CA ASP A 72 -5.74 8.75 -19.75
C ASP A 72 -5.36 9.17 -18.32
N GLY A 73 -4.76 8.28 -17.54
CA GLY A 73 -4.40 8.51 -16.13
C GLY A 73 -5.57 8.37 -15.16
N HIS A 74 -6.79 8.12 -15.64
CA HIS A 74 -8.01 8.12 -14.86
C HIS A 74 -8.77 6.79 -15.01
N LEU A 75 -9.86 6.65 -14.28
CA LEU A 75 -10.79 5.53 -14.45
C LEU A 75 -12.09 6.12 -14.95
N ASP A 76 -12.65 5.55 -16.01
CA ASP A 76 -14.00 5.89 -16.43
C ASP A 76 -15.04 5.43 -15.38
N ALA A 77 -16.29 5.84 -15.55
CA ALA A 77 -17.35 5.48 -14.59
C ALA A 77 -17.58 3.97 -14.47
N ALA A 78 -17.43 3.23 -15.57
CA ALA A 78 -17.65 1.79 -15.61
C ALA A 78 -16.47 1.02 -14.99
N GLU A 79 -15.23 1.43 -15.25
CA GLU A 79 -14.00 0.96 -14.62
C GLU A 79 -14.04 1.18 -13.13
N ARG A 80 -14.37 2.41 -12.69
CA ARG A 80 -14.52 2.73 -11.28
C ARG A 80 -15.54 1.81 -10.60
N ALA A 81 -16.71 1.62 -11.21
CA ALA A 81 -17.73 0.73 -10.66
C ALA A 81 -17.25 -0.73 -10.55
N ARG A 82 -16.54 -1.23 -11.57
CA ARG A 82 -15.94 -2.58 -11.54
C ARG A 82 -14.88 -2.72 -10.45
N ILE A 83 -13.97 -1.75 -10.35
CA ILE A 83 -12.92 -1.72 -9.34
C ILE A 83 -13.51 -1.64 -7.93
N ASP A 84 -14.52 -0.78 -7.72
CA ASP A 84 -15.19 -0.64 -6.42
C ASP A 84 -15.86 -1.95 -6.01
N ALA A 85 -16.58 -2.62 -6.92
CA ALA A 85 -17.16 -3.93 -6.66
C ALA A 85 -16.10 -4.99 -6.28
N LYS A 86 -14.94 -4.98 -6.95
CA LYS A 86 -13.81 -5.87 -6.63
C LYS A 86 -13.20 -5.57 -5.26
N GLN A 87 -13.00 -4.29 -4.94
CA GLN A 87 -12.51 -3.88 -3.63
C GLN A 87 -13.49 -4.25 -2.51
N ASP A 88 -14.80 -4.15 -2.74
CA ASP A 88 -15.82 -4.54 -1.77
C ASP A 88 -15.91 -6.06 -1.58
N ALA A 89 -15.77 -6.83 -2.66
CA ALA A 89 -15.63 -8.28 -2.57
C ALA A 89 -14.40 -8.69 -1.74
N LEU A 90 -13.25 -8.03 -1.97
CA LEU A 90 -12.03 -8.26 -1.21
C LEU A 90 -12.21 -7.86 0.26
N SER A 91 -12.82 -6.70 0.54
CA SER A 91 -13.08 -6.24 1.90
C SER A 91 -13.93 -7.23 2.70
N ARG A 92 -14.99 -7.77 2.07
CA ARG A 92 -15.85 -8.80 2.66
C ARG A 92 -15.08 -10.10 2.89
N ARG A 93 -14.19 -10.49 1.97
CA ARG A 93 -13.36 -11.68 2.15
C ARG A 93 -12.37 -11.52 3.30
N ILE A 94 -11.72 -10.36 3.43
CA ILE A 94 -10.84 -10.06 4.58
C ILE A 94 -11.65 -10.16 5.87
N ALA A 95 -12.85 -9.59 5.94
CA ALA A 95 -13.69 -9.66 7.13
C ALA A 95 -14.05 -11.11 7.47
N ARG A 96 -14.52 -11.88 6.47
CA ARG A 96 -14.84 -13.28 6.65
C ARG A 96 -13.63 -14.08 7.15
N GLN A 97 -12.46 -13.94 6.54
CA GLN A 97 -11.29 -14.71 6.98
C GLN A 97 -10.77 -14.30 8.35
N LYS A 98 -10.90 -13.02 8.74
CA LYS A 98 -10.57 -12.58 10.10
C LYS A 98 -11.52 -13.15 11.17
N HIS A 99 -12.76 -13.44 10.80
CA HIS A 99 -13.83 -13.85 11.71
C HIS A 99 -14.27 -15.31 11.52
N ASP A 100 -13.68 -16.04 10.57
CA ASP A 100 -14.05 -17.44 10.30
C ASP A 100 -13.63 -18.38 11.42
N GLY A 101 -13.04 -17.83 12.50
CA GLY A 101 -12.82 -18.50 13.76
C GLY A 101 -12.09 -19.78 13.48
N GLN A 102 -10.85 -19.63 13.00
CA GLN A 102 -9.87 -20.68 12.67
C GLN A 102 -9.77 -21.69 13.82
N SER A 103 -10.78 -22.53 13.91
CA SER A 103 -10.81 -23.80 14.60
C SER A 103 -10.08 -24.72 13.63
N ARG A 104 -8.76 -24.71 13.74
CA ARG A 104 -7.85 -25.63 13.04
C ARG A 104 -7.19 -26.52 14.06
#